data_AF-A0A2P6MP05-F1
#
_entry.id   AF-A0A2P6MP05-F1
#
_cell.length_a   1.000
_cell.length_b   1.000
_cell.length_c   1.000
_cell.angle_alpha   90.00
_cell.angle_beta   90.00
_cell.angle_gamma   90.00
#
_symmetry.space_group_name_H-M   'P 1'
#
loop_
_entity.id
_entity.type
_entity.pdbx_description
1 polymer ?
#
loop_
_entity_poly.entity_id
_entity_poly.type
_entity_poly.pdbx_seq_one_letter_code
_entity_poly.pdbx_strand_id
1 'polypeptide(L)'
;MPVPRLVATIVIDVVEALAALPGMHRILEARPQHFPILEDAINWSIYSGMLKKSESAMVSIPSQLVPSNGLTWRTRLEKTEPFWKGWFIDLSKTFLSVKGHRDPQRTAQALLHLQTKNKW
;
A
#
# COMPACT_ATOMS: atom_id res chain seq x y z
N MET A 1 -17.38 -10.30 10.77
CA MET A 1 -17.01 -11.51 11.55
C MET A 1 -15.82 -11.13 12.44
N PRO A 2 -15.92 -11.22 13.78
CA PRO A 2 -14.77 -11.01 14.65
C PRO A 2 -13.72 -12.11 14.41
N VAL A 3 -12.43 -11.75 14.38
CA VAL A 3 -11.32 -12.72 14.31
C VAL A 3 -11.13 -13.30 15.72
N PRO A 4 -11.47 -14.59 15.97
CA PRO A 4 -11.66 -15.10 17.33
C PRO A 4 -10.40 -15.16 18.20
N ARG A 5 -9.22 -14.87 17.65
CA ARG A 5 -7.92 -14.87 18.34
C ARG A 5 -7.01 -13.74 17.87
N LEU A 6 -7.55 -12.53 17.71
CA LEU A 6 -6.74 -11.36 17.37
C LEU A 6 -5.88 -10.91 18.56
N VAL A 7 -4.56 -10.94 18.40
CA VAL A 7 -3.60 -10.56 19.45
C VAL A 7 -3.01 -9.16 19.22
N ALA A 8 -2.83 -8.76 17.96
CA ALA A 8 -2.29 -7.45 17.61
C ALA A 8 -2.74 -7.07 16.21
N THR A 9 -2.73 -5.77 15.91
CA THR A 9 -2.92 -5.22 14.56
C THR A 9 -1.77 -4.26 14.27
N ILE A 10 -1.26 -4.29 13.05
CA ILE A 10 -0.20 -3.39 12.58
C ILE A 10 -0.70 -2.74 11.29
N VAL A 11 -0.53 -1.43 11.18
CA VAL A 11 -0.76 -0.65 9.96
C VAL A 11 0.60 -0.15 9.48
N ILE A 12 0.98 -0.48 8.25
CA ILE A 12 2.28 -0.15 7.66
C ILE A 12 2.06 0.96 6.63
N ASP A 13 2.78 2.07 6.79
CA ASP A 13 2.88 3.16 5.82
C ASP A 13 1.52 3.69 5.30
N VAL A 14 0.52 3.73 6.19
CA VAL A 14 -0.80 4.29 5.91
C VAL A 14 -1.20 5.24 7.03
N VAL A 15 -1.63 6.43 6.64
CA VAL A 15 -2.35 7.39 7.48
C VAL A 15 -3.73 7.63 6.87
N GLU A 16 -4.63 8.30 7.60
CA GLU A 16 -5.92 8.75 7.07
C GLU A 16 -5.71 9.81 5.97
N ALA A 17 -5.40 9.32 4.77
CA ALA A 17 -4.75 10.08 3.72
C ALA A 17 -5.75 10.64 2.69
N LEU A 18 -6.90 11.15 3.14
CA LEU A 18 -7.91 11.72 2.25
C LEU A 18 -7.34 12.86 1.39
N ALA A 19 -6.42 13.65 1.93
CA ALA A 19 -5.73 14.73 1.21
C ALA A 19 -4.70 14.24 0.17
N ALA A 20 -4.26 12.98 0.24
CA ALA A 20 -3.31 12.38 -0.70
C ALA A 20 -3.99 11.70 -1.90
N LEU A 21 -5.31 11.46 -1.83
CA LEU A 21 -6.08 10.82 -2.90
C LEU A 21 -5.91 11.51 -4.28
N PRO A 22 -5.88 12.86 -4.39
CA PRO A 22 -5.63 13.49 -5.67
C PRO A 22 -4.26 13.13 -6.28
N GLY A 23 -3.25 12.89 -5.44
CA GLY A 23 -1.91 12.48 -5.87
C GLY A 23 -1.88 11.06 -6.46
N MET A 24 -2.85 10.22 -6.14
CA MET A 24 -2.90 8.84 -6.65
C MET A 24 -3.12 8.78 -8.16
N HIS A 25 -3.92 9.68 -8.72
CA HIS A 25 -4.13 9.74 -10.16
C HIS A 25 -2.84 9.95 -10.93
N ARG A 26 -1.98 10.87 -10.45
CA ARG A 26 -0.66 11.11 -11.03
C ARG A 26 0.22 9.85 -11.02
N ILE A 27 0.16 9.06 -9.95
CA ILE A 27 0.91 7.80 -9.84
C ILE A 27 0.37 6.78 -10.86
N LEU A 28 -0.95 6.65 -11.00
CA LEU A 28 -1.57 5.70 -11.92
C LEU A 28 -1.33 6.05 -13.38
N GLU A 29 -1.39 7.34 -13.72
CA GLU A 29 -1.12 7.87 -15.06
C GLU A 29 0.34 7.70 -15.48
N ALA A 30 1.28 7.80 -14.54
CA ALA A 30 2.71 7.60 -14.81
C ALA A 30 3.07 6.13 -15.13
N ARG A 31 2.15 5.18 -14.91
CA ARG A 31 2.42 3.76 -15.20
C ARG A 31 2.30 3.48 -16.70
N PRO A 32 3.31 2.80 -17.30
CA PRO A 32 3.16 2.23 -18.63
C PRO A 32 1.95 1.29 -18.66
N GLN A 33 1.13 1.41 -19.70
CA GLN A 33 -0.07 0.57 -19.85
C GLN A 33 0.28 -0.85 -20.31
N HIS A 34 1.43 -1.00 -20.97
CA HIS A 34 1.90 -2.25 -21.54
C HIS A 34 3.42 -2.35 -21.38
N PHE A 35 3.90 -3.57 -21.18
CA PHE A 35 5.31 -3.92 -21.23
C PHE A 35 5.52 -5.02 -22.28
N PRO A 36 6.55 -4.92 -23.14
CA PRO A 36 6.88 -5.98 -24.10
C PRO A 36 7.23 -7.29 -23.41
N ILE A 37 8.10 -7.23 -22.40
CA ILE A 37 8.58 -8.38 -21.62
C ILE A 37 8.65 -8.05 -20.13
N LEU A 38 8.79 -9.09 -19.30
CA LEU A 38 8.82 -8.96 -17.85
C LEU A 38 10.02 -8.14 -17.36
N GLU A 39 11.16 -8.27 -18.02
CA GLU A 39 12.38 -7.53 -17.68
C GLU A 39 12.18 -6.01 -17.77
N ASP A 40 11.46 -5.53 -18.79
CA ASP A 40 11.13 -4.10 -18.93
C ASP A 40 10.30 -3.58 -17.76
N ALA A 41 9.34 -4.38 -17.27
CA ALA A 41 8.52 -4.01 -16.13
C ALA A 41 9.32 -3.98 -14.82
N ILE A 42 10.22 -4.95 -14.62
CA ILE A 42 11.11 -4.99 -13.45
C ILE A 42 12.02 -3.76 -13.47
N ASN A 43 12.68 -3.49 -14.59
CA ASN A 43 13.57 -2.34 -14.76
C ASN A 43 12.81 -1.02 -14.54
N TRP A 44 11.65 -0.85 -15.17
CA TRP A 44 10.83 0.35 -14.97
C TRP A 44 10.44 0.54 -13.50
N SER A 45 10.09 -0.53 -12.78
CA SER A 45 9.72 -0.43 -11.36
C SER A 45 10.86 0.12 -10.49
N ILE A 46 12.12 -0.16 -10.86
CA ILE A 46 13.30 0.35 -10.15
C ILE A 46 13.61 1.78 -10.57
N TYR A 47 13.66 2.05 -11.88
CA TYR A 47 13.99 3.37 -12.41
C TYR A 47 12.96 4.45 -12.06
N SER A 48 11.67 4.09 -12.03
CA SER A 48 10.60 4.99 -11.59
C SER A 48 10.61 5.30 -10.09
N GLY A 49 11.41 4.56 -9.31
CA GLY A 49 11.44 4.65 -7.86
C GLY A 49 10.28 3.93 -7.16
N MET A 50 9.41 3.22 -7.89
CA MET A 50 8.35 2.40 -7.31
C MET A 50 8.91 1.33 -6.36
N LEU A 51 10.03 0.71 -6.73
CA LEU A 51 10.76 -0.24 -5.92
C LEU A 51 12.23 0.17 -5.83
N LYS A 52 12.80 0.15 -4.63
CA LYS A 52 14.22 0.51 -4.42
C LYS A 52 15.17 -0.68 -4.50
N LYS A 53 14.66 -1.91 -4.42
CA LYS A 53 15.45 -3.14 -4.33
C LYS A 53 15.12 -4.07 -5.49
N SER A 54 16.16 -4.45 -6.23
CA SER A 54 16.02 -5.34 -7.39
C SER A 54 15.43 -6.70 -7.03
N GLU A 55 15.89 -7.31 -5.94
CA GLU A 55 15.37 -8.60 -5.46
C GLU A 55 13.85 -8.55 -5.19
N SER A 56 13.38 -7.48 -4.54
CA SER A 56 11.94 -7.27 -4.30
C SER A 56 11.17 -7.09 -5.62
N ALA A 57 11.75 -6.37 -6.59
CA ALA A 57 11.14 -6.20 -7.90
C ALA A 57 11.00 -7.53 -8.66
N MET A 58 12.06 -8.34 -8.69
CA MET A 58 12.06 -9.65 -9.34
C MET A 58 10.99 -10.59 -8.77
N VAL A 59 10.73 -10.54 -7.46
CA VAL A 59 9.74 -11.40 -6.82
C VAL A 59 8.32 -10.85 -6.95
N SER A 60 8.14 -9.53 -6.78
CA SER A 60 6.79 -8.95 -6.64
C SER A 60 6.14 -8.53 -7.96
N ILE A 61 6.91 -7.99 -8.92
CA ILE A 61 6.38 -7.46 -10.18
C ILE A 61 5.70 -8.52 -11.05
N PRO A 62 6.22 -9.76 -11.21
CA PRO A 62 5.59 -10.75 -12.08
C PRO A 62 4.13 -11.04 -11.69
N SER A 63 3.83 -11.08 -10.40
CA SER A 63 2.47 -11.33 -9.89
C SER A 63 1.49 -10.19 -10.18
N GLN A 64 1.99 -8.98 -10.42
CA GLN A 64 1.17 -7.79 -10.70
C GLN A 64 0.80 -7.66 -12.18
N LEU A 65 1.30 -8.55 -13.04
CA LEU A 65 1.08 -8.52 -14.48
C LEU A 65 0.28 -9.74 -14.95
N VAL A 66 -0.38 -9.59 -16.10
CA VAL A 66 -1.07 -10.67 -16.83
C VAL A 66 -0.74 -10.60 -18.32
N PRO A 67 -0.70 -11.76 -19.02
CA PRO A 67 -0.53 -11.79 -20.47
C PRO A 67 -1.70 -11.13 -21.20
N SER A 68 -1.39 -10.35 -22.24
CA SER A 68 -2.33 -9.83 -23.22
C SER A 68 -1.63 -9.73 -24.60
N ASN A 69 -1.53 -8.54 -25.20
CA ASN A 69 -0.66 -8.24 -26.34
C ASN A 69 0.70 -7.74 -25.83
N GLY A 70 1.40 -8.59 -25.09
CA GLY A 70 2.49 -8.23 -24.17
C GLY A 70 2.07 -8.49 -22.72
N LEU A 71 2.53 -7.66 -21.79
CA LEU A 71 2.16 -7.71 -20.38
C LEU A 71 1.43 -6.43 -19.99
N THR A 72 0.36 -6.56 -19.21
CA THR A 72 -0.37 -5.42 -18.65
C THR A 72 -0.63 -5.61 -17.16
N TRP A 73 -0.96 -4.53 -16.45
CA TRP A 73 -1.30 -4.58 -15.04
C TRP A 73 -2.51 -5.47 -14.79
N ARG A 74 -2.36 -6.43 -13.88
CA ARG A 74 -3.41 -7.35 -13.44
C ARG A 74 -4.64 -6.59 -12.93
N THR A 75 -4.41 -5.50 -12.21
CA THR A 75 -5.47 -4.71 -11.58
C THR A 75 -5.53 -3.31 -12.17
N ARG A 76 -6.72 -2.96 -12.67
CA ARG A 76 -7.10 -1.60 -13.03
C ARG A 76 -7.48 -0.81 -11.79
N LEU A 77 -6.46 -0.29 -11.09
CA LEU A 77 -6.64 0.37 -9.79
C LEU A 77 -7.53 1.61 -9.91
N GLU A 78 -7.50 2.32 -11.04
CA GLU A 78 -8.36 3.47 -11.32
C GLU A 78 -9.86 3.15 -11.20
N LYS A 79 -10.27 1.92 -11.55
CA LYS A 79 -11.67 1.48 -11.41
C LYS A 79 -12.12 1.32 -9.95
N THR A 80 -11.17 1.32 -9.02
CA THR A 80 -11.44 1.22 -7.58
C THR A 80 -11.54 2.58 -6.89
N GLU A 81 -11.32 3.69 -7.62
CA GLU A 81 -11.40 5.06 -7.09
C GLU A 81 -12.66 5.35 -6.28
N PRO A 82 -13.88 4.93 -6.70
CA PRO A 82 -15.08 5.19 -5.92
C PRO A 82 -15.05 4.63 -4.49
N PHE A 83 -14.18 3.65 -4.23
CA PHE A 83 -14.04 3.00 -2.92
C PHE A 83 -12.93 3.60 -2.06
N TRP A 84 -11.95 4.33 -2.64
CA TRP A 84 -10.76 4.79 -1.93
C TRP A 84 -11.11 5.62 -0.71
N LYS A 85 -12.06 6.56 -0.85
CA LYS A 85 -12.52 7.38 0.28
C LYS A 85 -13.00 6.53 1.46
N GLY A 86 -13.76 5.47 1.17
CA GLY A 86 -14.27 4.54 2.19
C GLY A 86 -13.19 3.67 2.84
N TRP A 87 -12.04 3.47 2.20
CA TRP A 87 -10.91 2.75 2.80
C TRP A 87 -10.16 3.57 3.85
N PHE A 88 -10.13 4.91 3.69
CA PHE A 88 -9.36 5.80 4.56
C PHE A 88 -10.21 6.52 5.62
N ILE A 89 -11.49 6.81 5.36
CA ILE A 89 -12.37 7.43 6.36
C ILE A 89 -12.37 6.60 7.65
N ASP A 90 -12.19 7.27 8.78
CA ASP A 90 -12.24 6.67 10.12
C ASP A 90 -11.20 5.55 10.32
N LEU A 91 -10.20 5.40 9.45
CA LEU A 91 -9.20 4.34 9.56
C LEU A 91 -8.47 4.42 10.91
N SER A 92 -8.06 5.63 11.31
CA SER A 92 -7.37 5.88 12.58
C SER A 92 -8.24 5.49 13.77
N LYS A 93 -9.50 5.93 13.76
CA LYS A 93 -10.49 5.63 14.80
C LYS A 93 -10.78 4.13 14.88
N THR A 94 -10.96 3.47 13.74
CA THR A 94 -11.23 2.04 13.63
C THR A 94 -10.06 1.23 14.16
N PHE A 95 -8.83 1.56 13.75
CA PHE A 95 -7.61 0.92 14.22
C PHE A 95 -7.45 1.03 15.75
N LEU A 96 -7.65 2.22 16.32
CA LEU A 96 -7.56 2.44 17.77
C LEU A 96 -8.68 1.71 18.56
N SER A 97 -9.81 1.42 17.93
CA SER A 97 -10.92 0.70 18.55
C SER A 97 -10.74 -0.82 18.63
N VAL A 98 -9.73 -1.38 17.96
CA VAL A 98 -9.48 -2.83 17.94
C VAL A 98 -9.10 -3.32 19.33
N LYS A 99 -9.96 -4.19 19.89
CA LYS A 99 -9.72 -4.90 21.15
C LYS A 99 -8.70 -6.02 20.92
N GLY A 100 -7.57 -5.97 21.64
CA GLY A 100 -6.44 -6.89 21.47
C GLY A 100 -5.11 -6.31 21.95
N HIS A 101 -5.03 -4.98 22.08
CA HIS A 101 -3.88 -4.31 22.66
C HIS A 101 -3.66 -4.76 24.11
N ARG A 102 -2.53 -5.45 24.39
CA ARG A 102 -2.02 -5.58 25.76
C ARG A 102 -1.64 -4.18 26.21
N ASP A 103 -2.52 -3.55 26.99
CA ASP A 103 -2.37 -2.22 27.58
C ASP A 103 -2.40 -1.04 26.55
N PRO A 104 -3.51 -0.29 26.50
CA PRO A 104 -3.64 0.92 25.69
C PRO A 104 -2.53 1.97 25.93
N GLN A 105 -1.99 2.07 27.15
CA GLN A 105 -0.94 3.05 27.48
C GLN A 105 0.40 2.69 26.82
N ARG A 106 0.78 1.40 26.83
CA ARG A 106 2.00 0.92 26.15
C ARG A 106 1.91 1.03 24.64
N THR A 107 0.72 0.81 24.08
CA THR A 107 0.49 0.95 22.63
C THR A 107 0.60 2.42 22.20
N ALA A 108 -0.01 3.35 22.94
CA ALA A 108 0.10 4.77 22.68
C ALA A 108 1.57 5.26 22.76
N GLN A 109 2.33 4.79 23.76
CA GLN A 109 3.77 5.08 23.86
C GLN A 109 4.58 4.48 22.70
N ALA A 110 4.30 3.25 22.27
CA ALA A 110 4.98 2.62 21.14
C ALA A 110 4.69 3.33 19.81
N LEU A 111 3.43 3.75 19.58
CA LEU A 111 3.03 4.53 18.41
C LEU A 111 3.67 5.92 18.39
N LEU A 112 3.69 6.63 19.54
CA LEU A 112 4.39 7.91 19.66
C LEU A 112 5.91 7.76 19.45
N HIS A 113 6.50 6.66 19.93
CA HIS A 113 7.92 6.36 19.75
C HIS A 113 8.26 6.03 18.28
N LEU A 114 7.38 5.34 17.55
CA LEU A 114 7.54 5.07 16.12
C LEU A 114 7.34 6.33 15.27
N GLN A 115 6.37 7.19 15.63
CA GLN A 115 6.12 8.47 14.95
C GLN A 115 7.26 9.48 15.16
N THR A 116 7.92 9.46 16.32
CA THR A 116 9.05 10.36 16.63
C THR A 116 10.38 9.87 16.06
N LYS A 117 10.56 8.56 15.89
CA LYS A 117 11.79 7.97 15.33
C LYS A 117 11.80 7.86 13.80
N ASN A 118 10.64 7.73 13.16
CA ASN A 118 10.54 7.73 11.71
C ASN A 118 10.20 9.13 11.19
N LYS A 119 11.14 10.06 11.37
CA LYS A 119 11.28 11.17 10.42
C LYS A 119 11.94 10.60 9.18
N TRP A 120 11.11 10.27 8.18
CA TRP A 120 11.59 10.22 6.81
C TRP A 120 11.94 11.64 6.35
#